data_AF-A0A2W4QS75-F1
#
_entry.id   AF-A0A2W4QS75-F1
#
_cell.length_a   1.000
_cell.length_b   1.000
_cell.length_c   1.000
_cell.angle_alpha   90.00
_cell.angle_beta   90.00
_cell.angle_gamma   90.00
#
_symmetry.space_group_name_H-M   'P 1'
#
loop_
_entity.id
_entity.type
_entity.pdbx_description
1 polymer ?
#
loop_
_entity_poly.entity_id
_entity_poly.type
_entity_poly.pdbx_seq_one_letter_code
_entity_poly.pdbx_strand_id
1 'polypeptide(L)' 'MSDEIIAEVRAIKDAIGAEFNCDLRALFDEIKQGEAELQAKGIRLVAPPLDPVNLPTTALQRTRFKMSGTSRQGLDKLEI' A
#
# COMPACT_ATOMS: atom_id res chain seq x y z
N MET A 1 9.38 -7.34 -11.11
CA MET A 1 8.19 -6.51 -11.42
C MET A 1 8.26 -6.25 -12.90
N SER A 2 7.31 -6.77 -13.67
CA SER A 2 7.26 -6.52 -15.12
C SER A 2 6.61 -5.17 -15.40
N ASP A 3 6.87 -4.61 -16.57
CA ASP A 3 6.30 -3.32 -16.99
C ASP A 3 4.77 -3.37 -17.08
N GLU A 4 4.23 -4.53 -17.44
CA GLU A 4 2.78 -4.81 -17.45
C GLU A 4 2.16 -4.61 -16.06
N ILE A 5 2.78 -5.16 -15.02
CA ILE A 5 2.30 -5.00 -13.63
C ILE A 5 2.39 -3.53 -13.20
N ILE A 6 3.44 -2.81 -13.62
CA ILE A 6 3.59 -1.38 -13.30
C ILE A 6 2.49 -0.55 -13.98
N ALA A 7 2.17 -0.85 -15.24
CA ALA A 7 1.13 -0.15 -15.99
C ALA A 7 -0.25 -0.36 -15.37
N GLU A 8 -0.58 -1.59 -14.99
CA GLU A 8 -1.85 -1.92 -14.34
C GLU A 8 -1.99 -1.22 -12.98
N VAL A 9 -0.95 -1.26 -12.14
CA VAL A 9 -0.95 -0.58 -10.85
C VAL A 9 -1.14 0.93 -11.01
N ARG A 10 -0.53 1.54 -12.03
CA ARG A 10 -0.73 2.97 -12.33
C ARG A 10 -2.17 3.27 -12.75
N ALA A 11 -2.74 2.45 -13.63
CA ALA A 11 -4.12 2.62 -14.09
C ALA A 11 -5.11 2.53 -12.91
N ILE A 12 -4.93 1.55 -12.02
CA ILE A 12 -5.76 1.41 -10.81
C ILE A 12 -5.62 2.63 -9.90
N LYS A 13 -4.38 3.07 -9.64
CA LYS A 13 -4.10 4.24 -8.80
C LYS A 13 -4.73 5.51 -9.39
N ASP A 14 -4.67 5.70 -10.70
CA ASP A 14 -5.24 6.87 -11.36
C ASP A 14 -6.79 6.81 -11.35
N ALA A 15 -7.39 5.63 -11.50
CA ALA A 15 -8.83 5.43 -11.39
C ALA A 15 -9.35 5.76 -9.98
N ILE A 16 -8.68 5.27 -8.93
CA ILE A 16 -9.01 5.59 -7.53
C ILE A 16 -8.86 7.09 -7.28
N GLY A 17 -7.78 7.71 -7.80
CA GLY A 17 -7.56 9.15 -7.69
C GLY A 17 -8.69 9.97 -8.32
N ALA A 18 -9.20 9.54 -9.46
CA ALA A 18 -10.33 10.18 -10.12
C ALA A 18 -11.66 9.98 -9.36
N GLU A 19 -11.91 8.77 -8.85
CA GLU A 19 -13.13 8.42 -8.12
C GLU A 19 -13.27 9.21 -6.81
N PHE A 20 -12.18 9.31 -6.05
CA PHE A 20 -12.19 9.98 -4.74
C PHE A 20 -11.66 11.41 -4.79
N ASN A 21 -11.39 11.97 -5.98
CA ASN A 21 -10.74 13.29 -6.15
C ASN A 21 -9.47 13.45 -5.30
N CYS A 22 -8.69 12.37 -5.17
CA CYS A 22 -7.52 12.28 -4.28
C CYS A 22 -7.80 12.58 -2.79
N ASP A 23 -9.07 12.55 -2.33
CA ASP A 23 -9.42 12.67 -0.93
C ASP A 23 -9.19 11.34 -0.19
N LEU A 24 -8.11 11.30 0.57
CA LEU A 24 -7.73 10.13 1.36
C LEU A 24 -8.70 9.82 2.50
N ARG A 25 -9.46 10.81 2.99
CA ARG A 25 -10.44 10.57 4.06
C ARG A 25 -11.64 9.82 3.51
N ALA A 26 -12.20 10.30 2.40
CA ALA A 26 -13.31 9.64 1.71
C ALA A 26 -12.95 8.20 1.32
N LEU A 27 -11.73 7.98 0.79
CA LEU A 27 -11.25 6.63 0.47
C LEU A 27 -11.14 5.73 1.72
N PHE A 28 -10.68 6.28 2.85
CA PHE A 28 -10.56 5.51 4.08
C PHE A 28 -11.92 5.10 4.65
N ASP A 29 -12.90 6.00 4.60
CA ASP A 29 -14.26 5.74 5.05
C ASP A 29 -14.93 4.65 4.20
N GLU A 30 -14.74 4.68 2.87
CA GLU A 30 -15.22 3.63 1.97
C GLU A 30 -14.58 2.27 2.29
N ILE A 31 -13.27 2.23 2.52
CA ILE A 31 -12.57 1.00 2.93
C ILE A 31 -13.17 0.46 4.24
N LYS A 32 -13.46 1.32 5.22
CA LYS A 32 -14.05 0.91 6.50
C LYS A 32 -15.45 0.33 6.34
N GLN A 33 -16.25 0.90 5.45
CA GLN A 33 -17.57 0.37 5.12
C GLN A 33 -17.45 -1.02 4.48
N GLY A 34 -16.59 -1.18 3.48
CA GLY A 34 -16.33 -2.47 2.83
C GLY A 34 -15.82 -3.53 3.81
N GLU A 35 -14.92 -3.16 4.73
CA GLU A 35 -14.47 -4.04 5.82
C GLU A 35 -15.63 -4.54 6.69
N ALA A 36 -16.56 -3.66 7.07
CA ALA A 36 -17.72 -4.02 7.85
C ALA A 36 -18.67 -4.99 7.10
N GLU A 37 -18.87 -4.76 5.80
CA GLU A 37 -19.67 -5.66 4.95
C GLU A 37 -19.04 -7.05 4.82
N LEU A 38 -17.71 -7.12 4.68
CA LEU A 38 -16.97 -8.38 4.63
C LEU A 38 -17.09 -9.14 5.95
N GLN A 39 -16.96 -8.44 7.08
CA GLN A 39 -17.19 -9.05 8.40
C GLN A 39 -18.62 -9.57 8.55
N ALA A 40 -19.62 -8.81 8.10
CA ALA A 40 -21.02 -9.24 8.13
C ALA A 40 -21.28 -10.50 7.29
N LYS A 41 -20.52 -10.68 6.20
CA LYS A 41 -20.51 -11.90 5.37
C LYS A 41 -19.71 -13.07 5.99
N GLY A 42 -19.14 -12.89 7.19
CA GLY A 42 -18.33 -13.90 7.87
C GLY A 42 -16.89 -14.00 7.36
N ILE A 43 -16.43 -13.04 6.56
CA ILE A 43 -15.05 -13.03 6.05
C ILE A 43 -14.12 -12.52 7.15
N ARG A 44 -13.09 -13.32 7.45
CA ARG A 44 -12.07 -12.99 8.44
C ARG A 44 -11.15 -11.91 7.88
N LEU A 45 -11.23 -10.70 8.45
CA LEU A 45 -10.24 -9.65 8.18
C LEU A 45 -8.94 -9.96 8.94
N VAL A 46 -7.81 -9.84 8.24
CA VAL A 46 -6.47 -9.96 8.83
C VAL A 46 -5.92 -8.56 9.01
N ALA A 47 -5.77 -8.15 10.27
CA ALA A 47 -5.16 -6.86 10.57
C ALA A 47 -3.70 -6.83 10.11
N PRO A 48 -3.20 -5.69 9.63
CA PRO A 48 -1.78 -5.50 9.41
C PRO A 48 -1.00 -5.75 10.71
N PRO A 49 0.19 -6.36 10.64
CA PRO A 49 1.05 -6.53 11.81
C PRO A 49 1.46 -5.16 12.37
N LEU A 50 1.42 -5.02 13.70
CA LEU A 50 1.76 -3.76 14.39
C LEU A 50 3.24 -3.37 14.22
N ASP A 51 4.13 -4.35 14.17
CA ASP A 51 5.57 -4.13 13.95
C ASP A 51 5.99 -4.83 12.65
N PRO A 52 6.08 -4.09 11.53
CA PRO A 52 6.48 -4.66 10.25
C PRO A 52 7.98 -4.97 10.14
N VAL A 53 8.81 -4.47 11.08
CA VAL A 53 10.27 -4.59 11.05
C VAL A 53 10.70 -5.94 11.60
N ASN A 54 10.03 -6.45 12.63
CA ASN A 54 10.39 -7.69 13.32
C ASN A 54 9.64 -8.95 12.81
N LEU A 55 9.06 -8.90 11.60
CA LEU A 55 8.33 -10.03 11.05
C LEU A 55 9.27 -11.14 10.53
N PRO A 56 9.07 -12.41 10.94
CA PRO A 56 9.88 -13.53 10.47
C PRO A 56 9.69 -13.73 8.96
N THR A 57 10.77 -13.85 8.19
CA THR A 57 10.77 -13.97 6.72
C THR A 57 10.15 -15.28 6.20
N THR A 58 8.83 -15.42 6.32
CA THR A 58 8.07 -16.57 5.82
C THR A 58 7.53 -16.29 4.42
N ALA A 59 7.28 -17.36 3.65
CA ALA A 59 6.82 -17.26 2.26
C ALA A 59 5.46 -16.54 2.12
N LEU A 60 4.59 -16.64 3.12
CA LEU A 60 3.25 -16.03 3.15
C LEU A 60 3.27 -14.52 3.47
N GLN A 61 4.38 -13.99 4.01
CA GLN A 61 4.51 -12.57 4.37
C GLN A 61 5.19 -11.72 3.28
N ARG A 62 5.46 -12.31 2.10
CA ARG A 62 6.01 -11.62 0.92
C ARG A 62 5.00 -10.74 0.18
N THR A 63 3.84 -10.45 0.76
CA THR A 63 2.95 -9.36 0.33
C THR A 63 3.46 -7.97 0.75
N ARG A 64 4.73 -7.83 1.14
CA ARG A 64 5.44 -6.57 0.91
C ARG A 64 5.61 -6.41 -0.60
N PHE A 65 4.77 -5.60 -1.24
CA PHE A 65 5.19 -4.95 -2.47
C PHE A 65 6.44 -4.15 -2.12
N LYS A 66 7.60 -4.71 -2.44
CA LYS A 66 8.90 -4.09 -2.19
C LYS A 66 9.00 -2.92 -3.17
N MET A 67 8.38 -1.79 -2.84
CA MET A 67 8.66 -0.52 -3.50
C MET A 67 10.08 -0.15 -3.10
N SER A 68 11.05 -0.47 -3.94
CA SER A 68 12.40 0.05 -3.81
C SER A 68 12.33 1.56 -4.08
N GLY A 69 11.99 2.33 -3.04
CA GLY A 69 12.27 3.75 -3.01
C GLY A 69 13.78 3.90 -3.06
N THR A 70 14.30 4.29 -4.21
CA THR A 70 15.68 4.74 -4.35
C THR A 70 15.87 5.90 -3.37
N SER A 71 16.49 5.63 -2.23
CA SER A 71 17.02 6.66 -1.35
C SER A 71 17.86 7.59 -2.21
N ARG A 72 17.48 8.87 -2.28
CA ARG A 72 18.41 9.94 -2.62
C ARG A 72 19.42 10.00 -1.49
N GLN A 73 20.49 9.21 -1.60
CA GLN A 73 21.74 9.55 -0.94
C GLN A 73 22.43 10.64 -1.76
N GLY A 74 22.87 11.70 -1.08
CA GLY A 74 23.80 12.67 -1.65
C GLY A 74 23.36 14.12 -1.54
N LEU A 75 23.20 14.64 -0.33
CA LEU A 75 23.40 16.07 -0.03
C LEU A 75 24.12 16.19 1.32
N ASP A 76 25.29 15.58 1.43
CA ASP A 76 26.29 15.92 2.43
C ASP A 76 27.63 16.06 1.72
N LYS A 77 27.88 17.24 1.16
CA LYS A 77 29.19 17.91 1.03
C LYS A 77 28.96 19.40 0.73
N LEU A 78 28.57 20.17 1.75
CA LEU A 78 29.03 21.54 1.86
C LEU A 78 30.20 21.50 2.86
N GLU A 79 31.42 21.38 2.34
CA GLU A 79 32.62 21.80 3.06
C GLU A 79 32.90 23.26 2.65
N ILE A 80 33.20 24.07 3.68
CA ILE A 80 33.72 25.44 3.60
C ILE A 80 35.14 25.40 3.05
#